data_AF-A0A1R1MJ81-F1
#
_entry.id   AF-A0A1R1MJ81-F1
#
_cell.length_a   1.000
_cell.length_b   1.000
_cell.length_c   1.000
_cell.angle_alpha   90.00
_cell.angle_beta   90.00
_cell.angle_gamma   90.00
#
_symmetry.space_group_name_H-M   'P 1'
#
loop_
_entity.id
_entity.type
_entity.pdbx_description
1 polymer ?
#
loop_
_entity_poly.entity_id
_entity_poly.type
_entity_poly.pdbx_seq_one_letter_code
_entity_poly.pdbx_strand_id
1 'polypeptide(L)'
;MGLHHNFNVHIHPTQHLVLFTVIVSLQLFFGLLGYMVMRHINYFKKFIDGKIESVTAYAAICPGVALFVMLNFLLNKGFVGTGLIYKLSAVYLFLYIPLIYLQIKTIVVLFRLNRKLIKI
;
A
#
# COMPACT_ATOMS: atom_id res chain seq x y z
N MET A 1 -5.10 -11.57 -20.90
CA MET A 1 -5.52 -12.71 -21.75
C MET A 1 -6.08 -12.24 -23.09
N GLY A 2 -6.73 -11.07 -23.18
CA GLY A 2 -7.18 -10.50 -24.47
C GLY A 2 -6.03 -10.14 -25.44
N LEU A 3 -5.00 -9.42 -24.98
CA LEU A 3 -3.83 -9.08 -25.81
C LEU A 3 -3.00 -10.30 -26.22
N HIS A 4 -2.85 -11.25 -25.29
CA HIS A 4 -2.10 -12.49 -25.53
C HIS A 4 -2.77 -13.36 -26.60
N HIS A 5 -4.11 -13.41 -26.59
CA HIS A 5 -4.89 -14.18 -27.55
C HIS A 5 -5.00 -13.50 -28.93
N ASN A 6 -5.17 -12.18 -28.98
CA ASN A 6 -5.41 -11.47 -30.24
C ASN A 6 -4.14 -10.96 -30.93
N PHE A 7 -3.08 -10.66 -30.16
CA PHE A 7 -1.88 -9.99 -30.69
C PHE A 7 -0.60 -10.80 -30.47
N ASN A 8 -0.69 -12.05 -29.98
CA ASN A 8 0.45 -12.92 -29.70
C ASN A 8 1.50 -12.27 -28.76
N VAL A 9 1.08 -11.29 -27.95
CA VAL A 9 1.96 -10.55 -27.03
C VAL A 9 2.15 -11.37 -25.75
N HIS A 10 3.28 -12.05 -25.64
CA HIS A 10 3.69 -12.79 -24.45
C HIS A 10 4.17 -11.83 -23.36
N ILE A 11 3.31 -11.55 -22.37
CA ILE A 11 3.73 -10.83 -21.17
C ILE A 11 4.45 -11.82 -20.26
N HIS A 12 5.76 -11.66 -20.10
CA HIS A 12 6.55 -12.51 -19.21
C HIS A 12 6.31 -12.12 -17.74
N PRO A 13 6.26 -13.10 -16.81
CA PRO A 13 6.08 -12.82 -15.37
C PRO A 13 7.14 -11.87 -14.79
N THR A 14 8.35 -11.88 -15.35
CA THR A 14 9.44 -10.96 -14.99
C THR A 14 9.11 -9.50 -15.29
N GLN A 15 8.33 -9.20 -16.33
CA GLN A 15 7.91 -7.83 -16.64
C GLN A 15 7.00 -7.27 -15.55
N HIS A 16 6.08 -8.09 -15.02
CA HIS A 16 5.24 -7.71 -13.89
C HIS A 16 6.07 -7.44 -12.63
N LEU A 17 7.06 -8.29 -12.36
CA LEU A 17 7.96 -8.10 -11.21
C LEU A 17 8.70 -6.76 -11.29
N VAL A 18 9.33 -6.45 -12.43
CA VAL A 18 10.08 -5.20 -12.61
C VAL A 18 9.15 -4.00 -12.48
N LEU A 19 8.01 -4.02 -13.16
CA LEU A 19 7.03 -2.93 -13.12
C LEU A 19 6.55 -2.64 -11.70
N PHE A 20 6.09 -3.65 -10.97
CA PHE A 20 5.60 -3.46 -9.61
C PHE A 20 6.71 -3.04 -8.65
N THR A 21 7.93 -3.54 -8.85
CA THR A 21 9.09 -3.14 -8.03
C THR A 21 9.41 -1.64 -8.21
N VAL A 22 9.39 -1.14 -9.45
CA VAL A 22 9.61 0.28 -9.75
C VAL A 22 8.52 1.14 -9.11
N ILE A 23 7.25 0.76 -9.26
CA ILE A 23 6.12 1.51 -8.70
C ILE A 23 6.18 1.51 -7.17
N VAL A 24 6.42 0.36 -6.53
CA VAL A 24 6.55 0.27 -5.06
C VAL A 24 7.72 1.13 -4.57
N SER A 25 8.85 1.12 -5.28
CA SER A 25 10.01 1.95 -4.93
C SER A 25 9.67 3.44 -4.97
N LEU A 26 8.98 3.88 -6.03
CA LEU A 26 8.54 5.26 -6.17
C LEU A 26 7.53 5.64 -5.09
N GLN A 27 6.62 4.73 -4.75
CA GLN A 27 5.62 4.94 -3.72
C GLN A 27 6.24 5.01 -2.32
N LEU A 28 7.27 4.22 -2.04
CA LEU A 28 8.04 4.33 -0.79
C LEU A 28 8.78 5.67 -0.73
N PHE A 29 9.40 6.09 -1.83
CA PHE A 29 10.10 7.38 -1.90
C PHE A 29 9.14 8.56 -1.59
N PHE A 30 8.02 8.66 -2.32
CA PHE A 30 7.03 9.71 -2.05
C PHE A 30 6.30 9.52 -0.72
N GLY A 31 6.10 8.29 -0.26
CA GLY A 31 5.53 8.00 1.05
C GLY A 31 6.40 8.52 2.19
N LEU A 32 7.72 8.33 2.11
CA LEU A 32 8.69 8.85 3.07
C LEU A 32 8.76 10.38 3.02
N LEU A 33 8.84 10.97 1.82
CA LEU A 33 8.81 12.42 1.64
C LEU A 33 7.53 13.03 2.23
N GLY A 34 6.37 12.47 1.89
CA GLY A 34 5.08 12.89 2.41
C GLY A 34 5.01 12.78 3.94
N TYR A 35 5.53 11.68 4.50
CA TYR A 35 5.61 11.50 5.95
C TYR A 35 6.48 12.57 6.63
N MET A 36 7.64 12.90 6.07
CA MET A 36 8.52 13.95 6.59
C MET A 36 7.83 15.32 6.59
N VAL A 37 7.17 15.68 5.49
CA VAL A 37 6.41 16.94 5.38
C VAL A 37 5.26 16.97 6.39
N MET A 38 4.49 15.90 6.48
CA MET A 38 3.38 15.78 7.44
C MET A 38 3.85 15.90 8.90
N ARG A 39 5.03 15.35 9.22
CA ARG A 39 5.63 15.47 10.54
C ARG A 39 6.09 16.90 10.82
N HIS A 40 6.68 17.58 9.84
CA HIS A 40 7.12 18.98 9.96
C HIS A 40 5.95 19.93 10.25
N ILE A 41 4.80 19.75 9.59
CA ILE A 41 3.60 20.58 9.81
C ILE A 41 2.72 20.12 10.99
N ASN A 42 3.19 19.15 11.79
CA ASN A 42 2.43 18.54 12.89
C ASN A 42 1.05 17.99 12.46
N TYR A 43 0.94 17.49 11.22
CA TYR A 43 -0.31 17.02 10.62
C TYR A 43 -1.01 15.97 11.51
N PHE A 44 -0.26 14.95 11.95
CA PHE A 44 -0.79 13.85 12.78
C PHE A 44 -1.39 14.35 14.10
N LYS A 45 -0.65 15.21 14.81
CA LYS A 45 -1.11 15.80 16.07
C LYS A 45 -2.31 16.73 15.89
N LYS A 46 -2.39 17.44 14.77
CA LYS A 46 -3.43 18.45 14.50
C LYS A 46 -4.73 17.83 14.00
N PHE A 47 -4.65 16.91 13.04
CA PHE A 47 -5.81 16.38 12.32
C PHE A 47 -6.25 14.98 12.79
N ILE A 48 -5.31 14.10 13.13
CA ILE A 48 -5.64 12.72 13.59
C ILE A 48 -5.84 12.68 15.10
N ASP A 49 -4.88 13.18 15.88
CA ASP A 49 -4.95 13.19 17.34
C ASP A 49 -5.69 14.41 17.92
N GLY A 50 -5.67 15.53 17.20
CA GLY A 50 -6.16 16.81 17.70
C GLY A 50 -7.67 16.94 17.66
N LYS A 51 -8.18 18.07 18.16
CA LYS A 51 -9.63 18.40 18.17
C LYS A 51 -10.14 18.95 16.84
N ILE A 52 -9.27 19.22 15.87
CA ILE A 52 -9.66 19.86 14.61
C ILE A 52 -10.37 18.84 13.73
N GLU A 53 -11.64 19.05 13.48
CA GLU A 53 -12.47 18.25 12.59
C GLU A 53 -12.33 18.79 11.16
N SER A 54 -11.66 18.05 10.30
CA SER A 54 -11.47 18.42 8.90
C SER A 54 -11.45 17.17 8.02
N VAL A 55 -12.11 17.26 6.87
CA VAL A 55 -12.12 16.22 5.84
C VAL A 55 -10.70 15.89 5.36
N THR A 56 -9.79 16.86 5.39
CA THR A 56 -8.38 16.70 5.01
C THR A 56 -7.68 15.62 5.84
N ALA A 57 -8.18 15.27 7.02
CA ALA A 57 -7.63 14.19 7.85
C ALA A 57 -7.68 12.80 7.17
N TYR A 58 -8.64 12.57 6.27
CA TYR A 58 -8.75 11.32 5.51
C TYR A 58 -7.70 11.17 4.41
N ALA A 59 -6.99 12.24 4.05
CA ALA A 59 -5.94 12.18 3.03
C ALA A 59 -4.82 11.19 3.39
N ALA A 60 -4.61 10.93 4.68
CA ALA A 60 -3.63 9.95 5.16
C ALA A 60 -4.00 8.48 4.86
N ILE A 61 -5.25 8.17 4.49
CA ILE A 61 -5.72 6.79 4.26
C ILE A 61 -5.25 6.25 2.90
N CYS A 62 -5.39 7.05 1.84
CA CYS A 62 -5.01 6.67 0.47
C CYS A 62 -3.58 6.11 0.37
N PRO A 63 -2.53 6.77 0.89
CA PRO A 63 -1.17 6.24 0.76
C PRO A 63 -0.97 4.91 1.50
N GLY A 64 -1.68 4.68 2.62
CA GLY A 64 -1.63 3.41 3.36
C GLY A 64 -2.28 2.25 2.58
N VAL A 65 -3.49 2.46 2.07
CA VAL A 65 -4.21 1.44 1.29
C VAL A 65 -3.51 1.17 -0.05
N ALA A 66 -3.04 2.22 -0.72
CA ALA A 66 -2.35 2.08 -1.99
C ALA A 66 -1.07 1.24 -1.82
N LEU A 67 -0.29 1.45 -0.75
CA LEU A 67 0.92 0.65 -0.50
C LEU A 67 0.55 -0.81 -0.26
N PHE A 68 -0.46 -1.08 0.57
CA PHE A 68 -0.92 -2.45 0.82
C PHE A 68 -1.33 -3.18 -0.48
N VAL A 69 -2.11 -2.52 -1.33
CA VAL A 69 -2.55 -3.10 -2.61
C VAL A 69 -1.37 -3.34 -3.55
N MET A 70 -0.45 -2.37 -3.67
CA MET A 70 0.69 -2.50 -4.57
C MET A 70 1.68 -3.59 -4.11
N LEU A 71 1.92 -3.72 -2.81
CA LEU A 71 2.71 -4.81 -2.24
C LEU A 71 2.05 -6.19 -2.47
N ASN A 72 0.72 -6.29 -2.42
CA ASN A 72 0.02 -7.54 -2.77
C ASN A 72 0.24 -7.91 -4.26
N PHE A 73 0.24 -6.93 -5.17
CA PHE A 73 0.55 -7.19 -6.58
C PHE A 73 2.00 -7.63 -6.77
N LEU A 74 2.96 -6.93 -6.16
CA LEU A 74 4.37 -7.31 -6.22
C LEU A 74 4.59 -8.74 -5.68
N LEU A 75 3.96 -9.08 -4.56
CA LEU A 75 4.18 -10.36 -3.90
C LEU A 75 3.50 -11.52 -4.64
N ASN A 76 2.23 -11.37 -5.04
CA ASN A 76 1.51 -12.47 -5.70
C ASN A 76 1.76 -12.54 -7.21
N LYS A 77 1.77 -11.41 -7.92
CA LYS A 77 1.98 -11.40 -9.38
C LYS A 77 3.45 -11.27 -9.76
N GLY A 78 4.26 -10.60 -8.94
CA GLY A 78 5.72 -10.55 -9.12
C GLY A 78 6.39 -11.80 -8.59
N PHE A 79 6.60 -11.91 -7.27
CA PHE A 79 7.40 -12.99 -6.68
C PHE A 79 6.82 -14.39 -6.88
N VAL A 80 5.54 -14.61 -6.56
CA VAL A 80 4.91 -15.92 -6.76
C VAL A 80 4.73 -16.23 -8.24
N GLY A 81 4.36 -15.23 -9.06
CA GLY A 81 4.19 -15.39 -10.51
C GLY A 81 5.48 -15.72 -11.27
N THR A 82 6.63 -15.30 -10.77
CA THR A 82 7.95 -15.62 -11.34
C THR A 82 8.56 -16.93 -10.82
N GLY A 83 7.92 -17.57 -9.83
CA GLY A 83 8.45 -18.77 -9.18
C GLY A 83 9.58 -18.50 -8.19
N LEU A 84 9.90 -17.24 -7.88
CA LEU A 84 10.91 -16.86 -6.88
C LEU A 84 10.48 -17.27 -5.46
N ILE A 85 9.18 -17.24 -5.18
CA ILE A 85 8.62 -17.60 -3.88
C ILE A 85 7.43 -18.53 -4.10
N TYR A 86 7.41 -19.64 -3.35
CA TYR A 86 6.25 -20.53 -3.35
C TYR A 86 5.13 -19.96 -2.48
N LYS A 87 3.90 -20.00 -3.01
CA LYS A 87 2.70 -19.62 -2.26
C LYS A 87 2.60 -20.44 -0.97
N LEU A 88 2.20 -19.81 0.13
CA LEU A 88 2.08 -20.43 1.46
C LEU A 88 3.40 -20.99 2.06
N SER A 89 4.55 -20.65 1.49
CA SER A 89 5.85 -20.94 2.12
C SER A 89 6.03 -20.08 3.39
N ALA A 90 6.93 -20.51 4.29
CA ALA A 90 7.33 -19.72 5.46
C ALA A 90 7.81 -18.31 5.07
N VAL A 91 8.54 -18.19 3.96
CA VAL A 91 9.01 -16.91 3.42
C VAL A 91 7.85 -16.02 2.97
N TYR A 92 6.85 -16.61 2.31
CA TYR A 92 5.63 -15.90 1.88
C TYR A 92 4.88 -15.33 3.08
N LEU A 93 4.68 -16.13 4.13
CA LEU A 93 4.02 -15.69 5.36
C LEU A 93 4.80 -14.59 6.07
N PHE A 94 6.13 -14.72 6.15
CA PHE A 94 6.98 -13.71 6.77
C PHE A 94 6.90 -12.38 6.04
N LEU A 95 6.92 -12.39 4.71
CA LEU A 95 6.75 -11.18 3.90
C LEU A 95 5.36 -10.54 4.07
N TYR A 96 4.33 -11.30 4.43
CA TYR A 96 2.99 -10.76 4.68
C TYR A 96 2.86 -10.02 6.01
N ILE A 97 3.72 -10.28 7.00
CA ILE A 97 3.70 -9.61 8.31
C ILE A 97 3.67 -8.07 8.18
N PRO A 98 4.62 -7.42 7.46
CA PRO A 98 4.59 -5.97 7.30
C PRO A 98 3.37 -5.45 6.53
N LEU A 99 2.84 -6.21 5.56
CA LEU A 99 1.62 -5.84 4.83
C LEU A 99 0.41 -5.80 5.76
N ILE A 100 0.24 -6.84 6.58
CA ILE A 100 -0.85 -6.94 7.55
C ILE A 100 -0.73 -5.81 8.59
N TYR A 101 0.48 -5.56 9.08
CA TYR A 101 0.73 -4.46 10.01
C TYR A 101 0.33 -3.09 9.44
N LEU A 102 0.71 -2.80 8.19
CA LEU A 102 0.34 -1.57 7.49
C LEU A 102 -1.19 -1.44 7.34
N GLN A 103 -1.85 -2.54 6.98
CA GLN A 103 -3.30 -2.57 6.82
C GLN A 103 -4.02 -2.33 8.14
N ILE A 104 -3.60 -2.99 9.23
CA ILE A 104 -4.16 -2.78 10.57
C ILE A 104 -4.01 -1.32 10.99
N LYS A 105 -2.82 -0.72 10.82
CA LYS A 105 -2.59 0.70 11.13
C LYS A 105 -3.54 1.61 10.36
N THR A 106 -3.71 1.37 9.06
CA THR A 106 -4.60 2.16 8.20
C THR A 106 -6.05 2.05 8.65
N ILE A 107 -6.51 0.83 8.98
CA ILE A 107 -7.85 0.56 9.51
C ILE A 107 -8.07 1.28 10.85
N VAL A 108 -7.10 1.22 11.77
CA VAL A 108 -7.20 1.90 13.07
C VAL A 108 -7.33 3.41 12.90
N VAL A 109 -6.53 4.01 12.00
CA VAL A 109 -6.62 5.45 11.70
C VAL A 109 -7.99 5.78 11.10
N LEU A 110 -8.48 4.96 10.16
CA LEU A 110 -9.80 5.15 9.57
C LEU A 110 -10.91 5.11 10.63
N PHE A 111 -10.93 4.10 11.51
CA PHE A 111 -11.92 4.01 12.59
C PHE A 111 -11.86 5.21 13.53
N ARG A 112 -10.66 5.70 13.84
CA ARG A 112 -10.48 6.89 14.68
C ARG A 112 -11.06 8.13 14.00
N LEU A 113 -10.83 8.29 12.70
CA LEU A 113 -11.39 9.40 11.92
C LEU A 113 -12.91 9.29 11.79
N ASN A 114 -13.44 8.09 11.55
CA ASN A 114 -14.88 7.84 11.45
C ASN A 114 -15.61 8.21 12.74
N ARG A 115 -15.10 7.76 13.90
CA ARG A 115 -15.66 8.11 15.21
C ARG A 115 -15.66 9.61 15.47
N LYS A 116 -14.62 10.30 15.00
CA LYS A 116 -14.46 11.74 15.19
C LYS A 116 -15.34 12.57 14.25
N LEU A 117 -15.33 12.26 12.96
CA LEU A 117 -15.92 13.12 11.92
C LEU A 117 -17.33 12.71 11.52
N ILE A 118 -17.64 11.40 11.53
CA ILE A 118 -18.91 10.86 11.05
C ILE A 118 -19.77 10.36 12.24
N LYS A 119 -19.17 10.18 13.42
CA LYS A 119 -19.83 9.69 14.65
C LYS A 119 -20.49 8.31 14.47
N ILE A 120 -19.87 7.45 13.66
CA ILE A 120 -20.21 6.03 13.49
C ILE A 120 -19.39 5.18 14.46
#